data_AF-A0A5N4DMW3-F1
#
_entry.id   AF-A0A5N4DMW3-F1
#
_cell.length_a   1.000
_cell.length_b   1.000
_cell.length_c   1.000
_cell.angle_alpha   90.00
_cell.angle_beta   90.00
_cell.angle_gamma   90.00
#
_symmetry.space_group_name_H-M   'P 1'
#
loop_
_entity.id
_entity.type
_entity.pdbx_description
1 polymer ?
#
loop_
_entity_poly.entity_id
_entity_poly.type
_entity_poly.pdbx_seq_one_letter_code
_entity_poly.pdbx_strand_id
1 'polypeptide(L)'
;MDGTVYAHGSLELQTLQPKINFLATATVPGFCERPLCPRLCRLFTVLALGSMTQAALLSRHTPSIQAWLERFPSVERESLLARALVRASVEACEVVGHCFLPSPLRPHYRFSLHLVSQLLGSLQLLPPRVGSWGFVDCPDHQEHLRRVSGLRGTHLAIMIAMRNMVRLWLHEAQRTFCDRLDSPRERSFCANLLLEVAQNVFCCRPAPQSLGKGYEEEMEEKVSEVESEGELAQWEDVSSSGSETEEEGDPHGLQVTTGSPANNSAPSIAPVKRETTGSLSQKIGQEEGKGTSSYKSQLNRSKNRWQKTAQVDLISPLLLPVLLLRPQEKPSDLVFSQELMLGSNSESPNLYLERQWESLEEQLATSAAQLKLSPHLARCHSMAQHVARLVRVLARPWQHGFLLSGARGTGRRTAITLAANICQARLLHLPCGSEEAILQCLREASWHAGMLGKPVALLVPRGVDLTTLHRLLALATSGSFPDQYTEADLDNIEEHLLRDNLSVKQNIKKEMLLQRFYQQVCSHLHMFILIGDDQAHKQLPSTLFLRLLQLAIASIDHYEPWDHDSLVSVVQHHLEGTQSPPLDDGELFLPPLATHLN
;
A
#
# COMPACT_ATOMS: atom_id res chain seq x y z
N MET A 1 4.33 -31.48 -22.63
CA MET A 1 5.80 -31.55 -22.83
C MET A 1 6.25 -32.91 -22.32
N ASP A 2 6.64 -33.82 -23.21
CA ASP A 2 7.21 -35.09 -22.77
C ASP A 2 8.68 -34.84 -22.41
N GLY A 3 8.92 -34.62 -21.11
CA GLY A 3 10.22 -34.29 -20.58
C GLY A 3 10.72 -35.38 -19.64
N THR A 4 12.03 -35.64 -19.68
CA THR A 4 12.71 -36.52 -18.74
C THR A 4 13.69 -35.70 -17.90
N VAL A 5 13.83 -36.07 -16.63
CA VAL A 5 14.72 -35.41 -15.67
C VAL A 5 15.47 -36.50 -14.91
N TYR A 6 16.77 -36.34 -14.72
CA TYR A 6 17.54 -37.19 -13.82
C TYR A 6 17.33 -36.74 -12.37
N ALA A 7 16.97 -37.68 -11.49
CA ALA A 7 16.86 -37.40 -10.07
C ALA A 7 18.25 -37.08 -9.48
N HIS A 8 18.41 -35.93 -8.83
CA HIS A 8 19.72 -35.47 -8.32
C HIS A 8 20.33 -36.42 -7.26
N GLY A 9 19.49 -37.16 -6.52
CA GLY A 9 19.94 -38.11 -5.49
C GLY A 9 20.27 -39.51 -6.02
N SER A 10 19.39 -40.11 -6.84
CA SER A 10 19.56 -41.49 -7.33
C SER A 10 20.18 -41.61 -8.72
N LEU A 11 20.32 -40.51 -9.47
CA LEU A 11 20.72 -40.46 -10.88
C LEU A 11 19.79 -41.28 -11.82
N GLU A 12 18.59 -41.63 -11.36
CA GLU A 12 17.60 -42.35 -12.16
C GLU A 12 16.85 -41.40 -13.11
N LEU A 13 16.54 -41.89 -14.31
CA LEU A 13 15.77 -41.16 -15.31
C LEU A 13 14.27 -41.21 -14.95
N GLN A 14 13.70 -40.07 -14.58
CA GLN A 14 12.27 -39.93 -14.30
C GLN A 14 11.56 -39.25 -15.48
N THR A 15 10.44 -39.82 -15.93
CA THR A 15 9.56 -39.21 -16.93
C THR A 15 8.55 -38.29 -16.25
N LEU A 16 8.50 -37.01 -16.66
CA LEU A 16 7.46 -36.09 -16.23
C LEU A 16 6.09 -36.60 -16.70
N GLN A 17 5.06 -36.45 -15.86
CA GLN A 17 3.72 -36.90 -16.25
C GLN A 17 3.18 -36.06 -17.44
N PRO A 18 2.57 -36.70 -18.46
CA PRO A 18 2.24 -36.05 -19.73
C PRO A 18 1.13 -34.99 -19.66
N LYS A 19 0.56 -34.73 -18.48
CA LYS A 19 -0.53 -33.75 -18.25
C LYS A 19 -0.06 -32.43 -17.61
N ILE A 20 1.24 -32.23 -17.40
CA ILE A 20 1.75 -31.01 -16.76
C ILE A 20 1.91 -29.88 -17.80
N ASN A 21 1.17 -28.80 -17.60
CA ASN A 21 1.31 -27.53 -18.32
C ASN A 21 2.10 -26.54 -17.47
N PHE A 22 3.09 -25.89 -18.06
CA PHE A 22 3.91 -24.88 -17.38
C PHE A 22 3.47 -23.47 -17.76
N LEU A 23 3.28 -22.62 -16.75
CA LEU A 23 3.10 -21.18 -16.90
C LEU A 23 4.15 -20.49 -16.02
N ALA A 24 4.86 -19.51 -16.58
CA ALA A 24 5.86 -18.73 -15.88
C ALA A 24 5.69 -17.25 -16.20
N THR A 25 6.00 -16.39 -15.24
CA THR A 25 6.15 -14.96 -15.44
C THR A 25 7.61 -14.58 -15.24
N ALA A 26 8.10 -13.69 -16.10
CA ALA A 26 9.44 -13.14 -16.03
C ALA A 26 9.34 -11.62 -16.14
N THR A 27 10.12 -10.91 -15.34
CA THR A 27 10.36 -9.48 -15.55
C THR A 27 11.25 -9.31 -16.79
N VAL A 28 10.97 -8.28 -17.58
CA VAL A 28 11.88 -7.90 -18.68
C VAL A 28 13.18 -7.45 -18.04
N PRO A 29 14.34 -8.09 -18.35
CA PRO A 29 15.56 -7.84 -17.62
C PRO A 29 16.03 -6.39 -17.83
N GLY A 30 15.93 -5.59 -16.76
CA GLY A 30 16.57 -4.27 -16.69
C GLY A 30 18.06 -4.38 -16.34
N PHE A 31 18.67 -3.24 -16.00
CA PHE A 31 20.13 -3.12 -15.75
C PHE A 31 20.75 -4.14 -14.75
N CYS A 32 19.97 -4.70 -13.82
CA CYS A 32 20.47 -5.59 -12.75
C CYS A 32 19.92 -7.03 -12.81
N GLU A 33 19.07 -7.36 -13.78
CA GLU A 33 18.40 -8.67 -13.85
C GLU A 33 19.08 -9.57 -14.89
N ARG A 34 19.26 -10.85 -14.56
CA ARG A 34 19.89 -11.82 -15.48
C ARG A 34 18.89 -12.24 -16.56
N PRO A 35 19.24 -12.19 -17.85
CA PRO A 35 18.36 -12.67 -18.92
C PRO A 35 18.13 -14.18 -18.80
N LEU A 36 16.92 -14.62 -19.16
CA LEU A 36 16.61 -16.05 -19.26
C LEU A 36 17.40 -16.71 -20.38
N CYS A 37 17.79 -17.97 -20.20
CA CYS A 37 18.58 -18.66 -21.21
C CYS A 37 17.73 -18.97 -22.47
N PRO A 38 18.21 -18.66 -23.69
CA PRO A 38 17.41 -18.85 -24.92
C PRO A 38 16.93 -20.28 -25.15
N ARG A 39 17.67 -21.28 -24.64
CA ARG A 39 17.29 -22.71 -24.69
C ARG A 39 16.01 -23.00 -23.89
N LEU A 40 15.79 -22.30 -22.77
CA LEU A 40 14.55 -22.40 -22.00
C LEU A 40 13.44 -21.60 -22.69
N CYS A 41 13.71 -20.36 -23.11
CA CYS A 41 12.72 -19.51 -23.78
C CYS A 41 12.10 -20.17 -25.03
N ARG A 42 12.88 -20.95 -25.80
CA ARG A 42 12.39 -21.72 -26.95
C ARG A 42 11.30 -22.75 -26.61
N LEU A 43 11.17 -23.15 -25.35
CA LEU A 43 10.16 -24.10 -24.88
C LEU A 43 8.82 -23.42 -24.50
N PHE A 44 8.78 -22.09 -24.51
CA PHE A 44 7.60 -21.31 -24.11
C PHE A 44 7.13 -20.40 -25.24
N THR A 45 5.81 -20.23 -25.36
CA THR A 45 5.23 -19.11 -26.10
C THR A 45 5.37 -17.85 -25.23
N VAL A 46 6.29 -16.96 -25.60
CA VAL A 46 6.53 -15.72 -24.87
C VAL A 46 5.47 -14.68 -25.24
N LEU A 47 4.72 -14.21 -24.24
CA LEU A 47 3.73 -13.14 -24.38
C LEU A 47 4.21 -11.90 -23.64
N ALA A 48 4.39 -10.79 -24.35
CA ALA A 48 4.72 -9.51 -23.75
C ALA A 48 3.47 -8.88 -23.12
N LEU A 49 3.49 -8.68 -21.80
CA LEU A 49 2.45 -7.93 -21.09
C LEU A 49 2.77 -6.44 -21.16
N GLY A 50 1.90 -5.66 -21.79
CA GLY A 50 2.03 -4.20 -21.86
C GLY A 50 1.89 -3.53 -20.48
N SER A 51 2.34 -2.27 -20.40
CA SER A 51 2.17 -1.43 -19.20
C SER A 51 0.70 -1.30 -18.81
N MET A 52 0.40 -1.39 -17.51
CA MET A 52 -0.96 -1.17 -17.00
C MET A 52 -1.35 0.30 -17.22
N THR A 53 -2.42 0.54 -17.98
CA THR A 53 -2.97 1.89 -18.18
C THR A 53 -3.79 2.33 -16.98
N GLN A 54 -3.93 3.65 -16.78
CA GLN A 54 -4.81 4.21 -15.73
C GLN A 54 -6.24 3.65 -15.82
N ALA A 55 -6.77 3.46 -17.03
CA ALA A 55 -8.08 2.85 -17.25
C ALA A 55 -8.17 1.39 -16.75
N ALA A 56 -7.11 0.59 -16.90
CA ALA A 56 -7.04 -0.78 -16.41
C ALA A 56 -6.92 -0.86 -14.87
N LEU A 57 -6.24 0.12 -14.25
CA LEU A 57 -6.17 0.23 -12.79
C LEU A 57 -7.53 0.66 -12.21
N LEU A 58 -8.20 1.63 -12.84
CA LEU A 58 -9.55 2.05 -12.47
C LEU A 58 -10.54 0.88 -12.58
N SER A 59 -10.56 0.15 -13.71
CA SER A 59 -11.48 -0.99 -13.88
C SER A 59 -11.21 -2.14 -12.90
N ARG A 60 -9.95 -2.38 -12.53
CA ARG A 60 -9.57 -3.40 -11.54
C ARG A 60 -9.99 -3.04 -10.12
N HIS A 61 -9.72 -1.82 -9.66
CA HIS A 61 -9.81 -1.47 -8.24
C HIS A 61 -11.12 -0.77 -7.84
N THR A 62 -11.73 0.03 -8.73
CA THR A 62 -12.94 0.79 -8.38
C THR A 62 -14.10 -0.08 -7.88
N PRO A 63 -14.41 -1.27 -8.43
CA PRO A 63 -15.52 -2.09 -7.93
C PRO A 63 -15.33 -2.56 -6.47
N SER A 64 -14.10 -2.93 -6.09
CA SER A 64 -13.80 -3.36 -4.72
C SER A 64 -13.88 -2.20 -3.72
N ILE A 65 -13.40 -1.01 -4.10
CA ILE A 65 -13.46 0.18 -3.26
C ILE A 65 -14.90 0.70 -3.15
N GLN A 66 -15.69 0.66 -4.22
CA GLN A 66 -17.10 1.00 -4.17
C GLN A 66 -17.87 0.06 -3.22
N ALA A 67 -17.69 -1.26 -3.35
CA ALA A 67 -18.32 -2.23 -2.45
C ALA A 67 -17.86 -2.09 -0.98
N TRP A 68 -16.65 -1.56 -0.73
CA TRP A 68 -16.19 -1.19 0.60
C TRP A 68 -16.88 0.08 1.13
N LEU A 69 -17.04 1.12 0.29
CA LEU A 69 -17.72 2.38 0.62
C LEU A 69 -19.23 2.20 0.86
N GLU A 70 -19.90 1.34 0.09
CA GLU A 70 -21.32 0.99 0.26
C GLU A 70 -21.67 0.40 1.64
N ARG A 71 -20.66 0.00 2.43
CA ARG A 71 -20.84 -0.47 3.81
C ARG A 71 -21.05 0.66 4.82
N PHE A 72 -20.75 1.91 4.45
CA PHE A 72 -20.79 3.08 5.34
C PHE A 72 -22.04 3.93 5.09
N PRO A 73 -23.03 3.97 6.01
CA PRO A 73 -24.35 4.57 5.76
C PRO A 73 -24.37 6.11 5.65
N SER A 74 -23.22 6.77 5.82
CA SER A 74 -23.08 8.24 5.72
C SER A 74 -22.23 8.69 4.53
N VAL A 75 -21.71 7.75 3.73
CA VAL A 75 -20.99 8.07 2.49
C VAL A 75 -22.01 8.14 1.35
N GLU A 76 -22.01 9.22 0.58
CA GLU A 76 -22.81 9.36 -0.64
C GLU A 76 -21.89 9.47 -1.86
N ARG A 77 -22.41 9.24 -3.08
CA ARG A 77 -21.63 9.29 -4.34
C ARG A 77 -20.47 8.28 -4.32
N GLU A 78 -20.70 7.10 -3.75
CA GLU A 78 -19.75 6.02 -3.47
C GLU A 78 -18.96 5.61 -4.73
N SER A 79 -19.61 5.55 -5.89
CA SER A 79 -18.98 5.24 -7.18
C SER A 79 -18.03 6.33 -7.68
N LEU A 80 -18.38 7.61 -7.47
CA LEU A 80 -17.52 8.75 -7.80
C LEU A 80 -16.33 8.84 -6.83
N LEU A 81 -16.57 8.64 -5.54
CA LEU A 81 -15.51 8.61 -4.54
C LEU A 81 -14.56 7.43 -4.73
N ALA A 82 -15.06 6.22 -5.01
CA ALA A 82 -14.23 5.06 -5.32
C ALA A 82 -13.35 5.31 -6.55
N ARG A 83 -13.91 5.89 -7.61
CA ARG A 83 -13.14 6.27 -8.81
C ARG A 83 -12.09 7.35 -8.51
N ALA A 84 -12.42 8.32 -7.66
CA ALA A 84 -11.50 9.37 -7.24
C ALA A 84 -10.36 8.84 -6.35
N LEU A 85 -10.65 7.96 -5.38
CA LEU A 85 -9.65 7.31 -4.52
C LEU A 85 -8.64 6.48 -5.34
N VAL A 86 -9.13 5.69 -6.30
CA VAL A 86 -8.24 4.93 -7.20
C VAL A 86 -7.44 5.87 -8.09
N ARG A 87 -8.08 6.89 -8.69
CA ARG A 87 -7.41 7.88 -9.53
C ARG A 87 -6.28 8.61 -8.79
N ALA A 88 -6.57 9.17 -7.61
CA ALA A 88 -5.60 9.86 -6.77
C ALA A 88 -4.43 8.94 -6.38
N SER A 89 -4.71 7.65 -6.09
CA SER A 89 -3.66 6.68 -5.77
C SER A 89 -2.72 6.37 -6.95
N VAL A 90 -3.24 6.39 -8.19
CA VAL A 90 -2.43 6.23 -9.41
C VAL A 90 -1.61 7.49 -9.67
N GLU A 91 -2.25 8.66 -9.69
CA GLU A 91 -1.56 9.94 -9.91
C GLU A 91 -0.49 10.20 -8.84
N ALA A 92 -0.76 9.89 -7.56
CA ALA A 92 0.24 9.94 -6.50
C ALA A 92 1.44 9.01 -6.78
N CYS A 93 1.21 7.78 -7.25
CA CYS A 93 2.29 6.85 -7.57
C CYS A 93 3.14 7.32 -8.76
N GLU A 94 2.52 7.95 -9.75
CA GLU A 94 3.20 8.52 -10.92
C GLU A 94 4.03 9.75 -10.53
N VAL A 95 3.39 10.76 -9.91
CA VAL A 95 4.05 12.02 -9.56
C VAL A 95 5.17 11.82 -8.52
N VAL A 96 4.95 11.03 -7.46
CA VAL A 96 6.02 10.66 -6.51
C VAL A 96 7.14 9.86 -7.22
N GLY A 97 6.78 8.94 -8.11
CA GLY A 97 7.74 8.13 -8.87
C GLY A 97 8.63 8.96 -9.81
N HIS A 98 8.12 10.08 -10.34
CA HIS A 98 8.91 11.03 -11.13
C HIS A 98 9.82 11.92 -10.27
N CYS A 99 9.38 12.34 -9.07
CA CYS A 99 10.19 13.17 -8.18
C CYS A 99 11.31 12.39 -7.46
N PHE A 100 11.10 11.10 -7.16
CA PHE A 100 11.99 10.30 -6.32
C PHE A 100 12.48 9.05 -7.05
N LEU A 101 13.51 9.22 -7.88
CA LEU A 101 14.11 8.13 -8.65
C LEU A 101 15.04 7.24 -7.79
N PRO A 102 15.06 5.91 -8.03
CA PRO A 102 15.97 5.01 -7.33
C PRO A 102 17.41 5.21 -7.80
N SER A 103 18.36 5.19 -6.86
CA SER A 103 19.80 5.29 -7.13
C SER A 103 20.58 4.19 -6.37
N PRO A 104 21.87 3.94 -6.67
CA PRO A 104 22.68 2.98 -5.91
C PRO A 104 22.80 3.30 -4.41
N LEU A 105 22.68 4.58 -4.05
CA LEU A 105 22.65 5.07 -2.67
C LEU A 105 21.25 5.03 -2.06
N ARG A 106 20.19 5.04 -2.89
CA ARG A 106 18.78 5.01 -2.45
C ARG A 106 17.98 3.98 -3.25
N PRO A 107 18.32 2.68 -3.17
CA PRO A 107 17.66 1.62 -3.94
C PRO A 107 16.19 1.41 -3.52
N HIS A 108 15.83 1.83 -2.31
CA HIS A 108 14.48 1.81 -1.73
C HIS A 108 13.55 2.91 -2.27
N TYR A 109 14.07 3.90 -3.00
CA TYR A 109 13.28 4.90 -3.73
C TYR A 109 12.67 4.30 -5.02
N ARG A 110 12.27 3.01 -4.97
CA ARG A 110 11.64 2.29 -6.06
C ARG A 110 10.12 2.28 -5.85
N PHE A 111 9.43 3.11 -6.61
CA PHE A 111 7.97 3.16 -6.65
C PHE A 111 7.45 2.21 -7.75
N SER A 112 6.33 1.54 -7.50
CA SER A 112 5.67 0.69 -8.49
C SER A 112 4.17 0.65 -8.25
N LEU A 113 3.40 0.31 -9.29
CA LEU A 113 1.93 0.24 -9.24
C LEU A 113 1.38 -0.76 -8.20
N HIS A 114 2.21 -1.65 -7.65
CA HIS A 114 1.83 -2.46 -6.47
C HIS A 114 1.47 -1.59 -5.25
N LEU A 115 2.04 -0.38 -5.14
CA LEU A 115 1.72 0.59 -4.10
C LEU A 115 0.27 1.06 -4.17
N VAL A 116 -0.31 1.15 -5.37
CA VAL A 116 -1.73 1.48 -5.55
C VAL A 116 -2.61 0.42 -4.88
N SER A 117 -2.34 -0.87 -5.14
CA SER A 117 -3.04 -1.98 -4.48
C SER A 117 -2.86 -1.96 -2.95
N GLN A 118 -1.64 -1.68 -2.47
CA GLN A 118 -1.34 -1.67 -1.03
C GLN A 118 -2.02 -0.49 -0.32
N LEU A 119 -1.92 0.73 -0.85
CA LEU A 119 -2.59 1.93 -0.33
C LEU A 119 -4.11 1.70 -0.26
N LEU A 120 -4.71 1.26 -1.37
CA LEU A 120 -6.16 1.00 -1.44
C LEU A 120 -6.61 -0.13 -0.51
N GLY A 121 -5.77 -1.15 -0.27
CA GLY A 121 -5.99 -2.16 0.77
C GLY A 121 -5.82 -1.61 2.19
N SER A 122 -4.97 -0.60 2.38
CA SER A 122 -4.75 0.07 3.67
C SER A 122 -5.99 0.84 4.12
N LEU A 123 -6.67 1.54 3.20
CA LEU A 123 -7.95 2.21 3.50
C LEU A 123 -8.99 1.27 4.15
N GLN A 124 -8.95 -0.02 3.79
CA GLN A 124 -9.91 -1.02 4.28
C GLN A 124 -9.70 -1.45 5.73
N LEU A 125 -8.63 -0.99 6.40
CA LEU A 125 -8.47 -1.06 7.86
C LEU A 125 -9.57 -0.30 8.60
N LEU A 126 -10.18 0.71 7.97
CA LEU A 126 -11.25 1.48 8.58
C LEU A 126 -12.53 0.62 8.77
N PRO A 127 -13.05 0.51 10.01
CA PRO A 127 -14.19 -0.35 10.32
C PRO A 127 -15.52 0.24 9.79
N PRO A 128 -16.40 -0.56 9.16
CA PRO A 128 -17.64 -0.06 8.55
C PRO A 128 -18.82 0.08 9.52
N ARG A 129 -18.75 -0.50 10.73
CA ARG A 129 -19.89 -0.61 11.66
C ARG A 129 -19.63 0.08 12.99
N VAL A 130 -19.70 1.41 13.00
CA VAL A 130 -19.98 2.18 14.24
C VAL A 130 -21.06 3.21 13.92
N GLY A 131 -22.19 3.14 14.63
CA GLY A 131 -23.25 4.14 14.53
C GLY A 131 -22.85 5.39 15.31
N SER A 132 -22.96 6.55 14.68
CA SER A 132 -22.20 7.78 15.02
C SER A 132 -20.69 7.56 14.94
N TRP A 133 -20.05 8.31 14.04
CA TRP A 133 -18.59 8.42 13.99
C TRP A 133 -18.12 9.14 15.25
N GLY A 134 -17.78 8.35 16.27
CA GLY A 134 -17.26 8.83 17.55
C GLY A 134 -15.88 9.46 17.38
N PHE A 135 -15.85 10.73 16.99
CA PHE A 135 -14.72 11.61 17.30
C PHE A 135 -14.72 11.83 18.81
N VAL A 136 -14.07 10.93 19.54
CA VAL A 136 -13.98 11.01 21.01
C VAL A 136 -13.15 12.23 21.44
N ASP A 137 -12.19 12.65 20.60
CA ASP A 137 -11.06 13.47 21.04
C ASP A 137 -11.07 14.93 20.54
N CYS A 138 -12.11 15.44 19.85
CA CYS A 138 -12.19 16.87 19.48
C CYS A 138 -13.61 17.39 19.16
N PRO A 139 -14.43 17.78 20.15
CA PRO A 139 -15.76 18.38 19.91
C PRO A 139 -15.70 19.72 19.16
N ASP A 140 -14.68 20.54 19.44
CA ASP A 140 -14.50 21.88 18.82
C ASP A 140 -14.38 21.83 17.29
N HIS A 141 -13.80 20.74 16.77
CA HIS A 141 -13.60 20.54 15.34
C HIS A 141 -14.92 20.36 14.58
N GLN A 142 -15.91 19.69 15.17
CA GLN A 142 -17.23 19.56 14.55
C GLN A 142 -17.92 20.92 14.43
N GLU A 143 -17.74 21.81 15.40
CA GLU A 143 -18.30 23.16 15.33
C GLU A 143 -17.55 24.05 14.33
N HIS A 144 -16.21 23.96 14.26
CA HIS A 144 -15.45 24.62 13.20
C HIS A 144 -15.94 24.22 11.80
N LEU A 145 -16.10 22.92 11.53
CA LEU A 145 -16.64 22.41 10.26
C LEU A 145 -18.08 22.88 10.00
N ARG A 146 -18.93 23.01 11.02
CA ARG A 146 -20.28 23.61 10.92
C ARG A 146 -20.24 25.10 10.55
N ARG A 147 -19.24 25.85 11.02
CA ARG A 147 -19.08 27.28 10.72
C ARG A 147 -18.55 27.47 9.29
N VAL A 148 -17.52 26.74 8.87
CA VAL A 148 -16.90 26.88 7.55
C VAL A 148 -17.77 26.34 6.41
N SER A 149 -18.46 25.22 6.61
CA SER A 149 -19.32 24.63 5.55
C SER A 149 -20.75 25.20 5.51
N GLY A 150 -21.21 25.86 6.57
CA GLY A 150 -22.62 26.24 6.75
C GLY A 150 -23.59 25.06 6.94
N LEU A 151 -23.16 23.81 6.79
CA LEU A 151 -24.02 22.63 6.80
C LEU A 151 -24.52 22.27 8.22
N ARG A 152 -25.67 21.59 8.27
CA ARG A 152 -26.32 21.10 9.50
C ARG A 152 -26.90 19.70 9.27
N GLY A 153 -27.24 19.00 10.36
CA GLY A 153 -27.94 17.72 10.32
C GLY A 153 -27.22 16.66 9.49
N THR A 154 -27.99 15.94 8.66
CA THR A 154 -27.51 14.85 7.80
C THR A 154 -26.46 15.32 6.79
N HIS A 155 -26.66 16.47 6.13
CA HIS A 155 -25.69 17.00 5.15
C HIS A 155 -24.32 17.28 5.76
N LEU A 156 -24.27 17.74 7.02
CA LEU A 156 -23.00 17.87 7.74
C LEU A 156 -22.37 16.49 7.99
N ALA A 157 -23.16 15.50 8.44
CA ALA A 157 -22.65 14.15 8.70
C ALA A 157 -22.10 13.48 7.42
N ILE A 158 -22.77 13.68 6.28
CA ILE A 158 -22.31 13.20 4.97
C ILE A 158 -21.00 13.89 4.58
N MET A 159 -20.92 15.22 4.67
CA MET A 159 -19.69 15.96 4.37
C MET A 159 -18.52 15.51 5.27
N ILE A 160 -18.76 15.29 6.57
CA ILE A 160 -17.75 14.77 7.51
C ILE A 160 -17.31 13.36 7.10
N ALA A 161 -18.22 12.45 6.76
CA ALA A 161 -17.86 11.11 6.31
C ALA A 161 -17.02 11.15 5.02
N MET A 162 -17.41 11.97 4.03
CA MET A 162 -16.66 12.17 2.79
C MET A 162 -15.26 12.74 3.05
N ARG A 163 -15.17 13.78 3.89
CA ARG A 163 -13.90 14.38 4.36
C ARG A 163 -12.98 13.33 5.00
N ASN A 164 -13.54 12.45 5.83
CA ASN A 164 -12.77 11.42 6.52
C ASN A 164 -12.19 10.39 5.55
N MET A 165 -12.91 10.01 4.48
CA MET A 165 -12.37 9.11 3.45
C MET A 165 -11.16 9.72 2.74
N VAL A 166 -11.20 11.04 2.45
CA VAL A 166 -10.09 11.74 1.80
C VAL A 166 -8.92 11.96 2.75
N ARG A 167 -9.17 12.23 4.05
CA ARG A 167 -8.12 12.31 5.07
C ARG A 167 -7.44 10.97 5.32
N LEU A 168 -8.21 9.89 5.39
CA LEU A 168 -7.66 8.53 5.47
C LEU A 168 -6.79 8.21 4.26
N TRP A 169 -7.23 8.59 3.04
CA TRP A 169 -6.42 8.48 1.83
C TRP A 169 -5.11 9.26 1.94
N LEU A 170 -5.15 10.51 2.39
CA LEU A 170 -3.94 11.35 2.52
C LEU A 170 -2.98 10.79 3.58
N HIS A 171 -3.49 10.23 4.68
CA HIS A 171 -2.68 9.54 5.68
C HIS A 171 -2.00 8.30 5.09
N GLU A 172 -2.77 7.38 4.51
CA GLU A 172 -2.23 6.13 3.97
C GLU A 172 -1.32 6.35 2.75
N ALA A 173 -1.56 7.40 1.96
CA ALA A 173 -0.64 7.85 0.94
C ALA A 173 0.72 8.25 1.55
N GLN A 174 0.73 9.04 2.63
CA GLN A 174 1.99 9.37 3.32
C GLN A 174 2.66 8.14 3.91
N ARG A 175 1.92 7.23 4.56
CA ARG A 175 2.47 5.98 5.11
C ARG A 175 3.04 5.05 4.02
N THR A 176 2.52 5.16 2.79
CA THR A 176 2.95 4.34 1.65
C THR A 176 4.13 4.98 0.90
N PHE A 177 4.14 6.31 0.72
CA PHE A 177 5.10 7.01 -0.13
C PHE A 177 6.20 7.73 0.67
N CYS A 178 5.87 8.45 1.75
CA CYS A 178 6.81 9.28 2.49
C CYS A 178 7.72 8.48 3.44
N ASP A 179 7.17 7.47 4.14
CA ASP A 179 7.88 6.79 5.25
C ASP A 179 9.21 6.12 4.86
N ARG A 180 9.39 5.82 3.57
CA ARG A 180 10.65 5.27 3.02
C ARG A 180 11.75 6.30 2.77
N LEU A 181 11.41 7.59 2.69
CA LEU A 181 12.35 8.63 2.28
C LEU A 181 13.33 8.92 3.43
N ASP A 182 14.59 9.16 3.11
CA ASP A 182 15.66 9.23 4.10
C ASP A 182 15.63 10.50 4.93
N SER A 183 15.30 11.65 4.33
CA SER A 183 15.32 12.94 5.04
C SER A 183 13.91 13.48 5.36
N PRO A 184 13.73 14.17 6.51
CA PRO A 184 12.45 14.78 6.86
C PRO A 184 12.01 15.86 5.84
N ARG A 185 12.96 16.55 5.19
CA ARG A 185 12.65 17.53 4.13
C ARG A 185 12.00 16.88 2.91
N GLU A 186 12.52 15.72 2.47
CA GLU A 186 11.93 14.94 1.38
C GLU A 186 10.55 14.39 1.77
N ARG A 187 10.36 13.97 3.03
CA ARG A 187 9.03 13.55 3.54
C ARG A 187 8.03 14.69 3.53
N SER A 188 8.40 15.89 3.98
CA SER A 188 7.54 17.08 3.93
C SER A 188 7.20 17.49 2.51
N PHE A 189 8.18 17.49 1.59
CA PHE A 189 7.94 17.77 0.17
C PHE A 189 6.98 16.74 -0.46
N CYS A 190 7.22 15.45 -0.23
CA CYS A 190 6.32 14.37 -0.69
C CYS A 190 4.91 14.49 -0.07
N ALA A 191 4.78 14.89 1.20
CA ALA A 191 3.49 15.06 1.84
C ALA A 191 2.68 16.25 1.26
N ASN A 192 3.36 17.34 0.85
CA ASN A 192 2.73 18.46 0.13
C ASN A 192 2.30 18.04 -1.28
N LEU A 193 3.15 17.30 -2.00
CA LEU A 193 2.84 16.74 -3.33
C LEU A 193 1.57 15.85 -3.30
N LEU A 194 1.42 15.04 -2.24
CA LEU A 194 0.21 14.24 -2.01
C LEU A 194 -1.02 15.09 -1.64
N LEU A 195 -0.84 16.22 -0.95
CA LEU A 195 -1.91 17.17 -0.68
C LEU A 195 -2.39 17.86 -1.98
N GLU A 196 -1.48 18.23 -2.88
CA GLU A 196 -1.81 18.77 -4.20
C GLU A 196 -2.62 17.77 -5.03
N VAL A 197 -2.19 16.50 -5.07
CA VAL A 197 -2.97 15.41 -5.70
C VAL A 197 -4.37 15.28 -5.07
N ALA A 198 -4.50 15.36 -3.74
CA ALA A 198 -5.81 15.34 -3.09
C ALA A 198 -6.70 16.52 -3.50
N GLN A 199 -6.14 17.73 -3.55
CA GLN A 199 -6.87 18.94 -3.96
C GLN A 199 -7.33 18.81 -5.43
N ASN A 200 -6.44 18.40 -6.33
CA ASN A 200 -6.70 18.23 -7.75
C ASN A 200 -7.75 17.15 -8.05
N VAL A 201 -7.76 16.02 -7.32
CA VAL A 201 -8.67 14.90 -7.60
C VAL A 201 -10.00 14.98 -6.86
N PHE A 202 -10.01 15.44 -5.61
CA PHE A 202 -11.24 15.48 -4.79
C PHE A 202 -11.93 16.85 -4.76
N CYS A 203 -11.18 17.95 -4.94
CA CYS A 203 -11.70 19.30 -4.73
C CYS A 203 -11.83 20.14 -6.01
N CYS A 204 -11.10 19.83 -7.08
CA CYS A 204 -11.29 20.46 -8.38
C CYS A 204 -12.43 19.78 -9.16
N ARG A 205 -13.02 20.52 -10.11
CA ARG A 205 -14.01 19.98 -11.05
C ARG A 205 -13.31 18.98 -11.99
N PRO A 206 -13.90 17.81 -12.29
CA PRO A 206 -13.35 16.92 -13.30
C PRO A 206 -13.23 17.66 -14.63
N ALA A 207 -12.00 17.83 -15.13
CA ALA A 207 -11.77 18.33 -16.48
C ALA A 207 -12.52 17.42 -17.47
N PRO A 208 -13.21 17.97 -18.49
CA PRO A 208 -13.88 17.16 -19.50
C PRO A 208 -12.82 16.31 -20.21
N GLN A 209 -12.92 14.99 -20.07
CA GLN A 209 -12.02 14.06 -20.75
C GLN A 209 -12.25 14.17 -22.25
N SER A 210 -11.32 14.82 -22.95
CA SER A 210 -11.30 14.87 -24.41
C SER A 210 -11.07 13.46 -24.93
N LEU A 211 -12.14 12.79 -25.35
CA LEU A 211 -12.06 11.51 -26.04
C LEU A 211 -11.20 11.70 -27.29
N GLY A 212 -10.14 10.88 -27.41
CA GLY A 212 -9.01 11.19 -28.27
C GLY A 212 -9.37 11.40 -29.75
N LYS A 213 -8.86 12.50 -30.31
CA LYS A 213 -8.37 12.52 -31.69
C LYS A 213 -6.85 12.39 -31.61
N GLY A 214 -6.30 11.31 -32.16
CA GLY A 214 -4.92 11.37 -32.64
C GLY A 214 -4.92 12.12 -33.96
N TYR A 215 -3.96 13.01 -34.17
CA TYR A 215 -2.94 12.93 -35.23
C TYR A 215 -2.03 14.16 -35.11
N GLU A 216 -0.74 13.87 -34.92
CA GLU A 216 0.44 14.64 -35.35
C GLU A 216 0.68 16.07 -34.81
N GLU A 217 1.87 16.55 -35.13
CA GLU A 217 2.63 17.67 -34.57
C GLU A 217 1.96 19.02 -34.95
N GLU A 218 2.18 20.15 -34.26
CA GLU A 218 3.45 20.90 -34.21
C GLU A 218 3.67 21.66 -32.90
N MET A 219 4.93 22.01 -32.64
CA MET A 219 5.38 22.73 -31.45
C MET A 219 5.42 24.25 -31.71
N GLU A 220 4.30 24.95 -31.55
CA GLU A 220 4.30 26.42 -31.49
C GLU A 220 4.63 26.93 -30.07
N GLU A 221 5.88 27.33 -29.89
CA GLU A 221 6.38 28.03 -28.71
C GLU A 221 5.88 29.49 -28.71
N LYS A 222 4.69 29.74 -28.14
CA LYS A 222 4.14 31.09 -28.05
C LYS A 222 4.53 31.79 -26.75
N VAL A 223 5.66 32.50 -26.80
CA VAL A 223 6.08 33.49 -25.80
C VAL A 223 4.97 34.52 -25.56
N SER A 224 4.69 34.83 -24.31
CA SER A 224 3.72 35.87 -23.91
C SER A 224 4.42 37.22 -23.73
N GLU A 225 4.24 38.14 -24.68
CA GLU A 225 4.66 39.54 -24.51
C GLU A 225 3.59 40.36 -23.75
N VAL A 226 4.05 40.92 -22.62
CA VAL A 226 3.86 42.31 -22.14
C VAL A 226 2.46 42.93 -22.21
N GLU A 227 1.92 43.26 -21.03
CA GLU A 227 1.26 44.56 -20.81
C GLU A 227 2.21 45.50 -20.07
N SER A 228 2.16 46.79 -20.43
CA SER A 228 3.17 47.81 -20.14
C SER A 228 2.72 48.83 -19.10
N GLU A 229 3.65 49.28 -18.24
CA GLU A 229 3.85 50.66 -17.72
C GLU A 229 4.87 50.57 -16.56
N GLY A 230 5.95 51.37 -16.47
CA GLY A 230 6.47 52.39 -17.38
C GLY A 230 7.82 52.95 -16.88
N GLU A 231 8.21 54.10 -17.44
CA GLU A 231 9.30 55.01 -17.02
C GLU A 231 10.79 54.69 -17.35
N LEU A 232 11.34 55.69 -18.06
CA LEU A 232 12.73 56.18 -18.12
C LEU A 232 13.74 55.49 -19.06
N ALA A 233 14.22 56.32 -19.99
CA ALA A 233 15.24 56.01 -21.00
C ALA A 233 16.67 55.96 -20.40
N GLN A 234 17.63 55.43 -21.17
CA GLN A 234 18.74 56.24 -21.72
C GLN A 234 19.66 55.42 -22.66
N TRP A 235 19.89 55.94 -23.89
CA TRP A 235 21.16 55.93 -24.68
C TRP A 235 21.73 54.54 -25.13
N GLU A 236 22.45 54.36 -26.24
CA GLU A 236 22.70 55.14 -27.47
C GLU A 236 23.15 54.15 -28.58
N ASP A 237 23.34 54.64 -29.81
CA ASP A 237 23.76 53.91 -31.01
C ASP A 237 24.98 52.95 -30.86
N VAL A 238 24.99 51.83 -31.59
CA VAL A 238 25.72 51.76 -32.89
C VAL A 238 25.32 50.55 -33.76
N SER A 239 25.18 50.84 -35.05
CA SER A 239 25.01 49.87 -36.14
C SER A 239 26.25 49.02 -36.41
N SER A 240 26.08 47.82 -36.99
CA SER A 240 26.69 47.48 -38.30
C SER A 240 26.39 46.04 -38.76
N SER A 241 26.45 45.84 -40.09
CA SER A 241 26.24 44.58 -40.83
C SER A 241 24.79 44.03 -40.80
N GLY A 242 24.04 43.92 -41.91
CA GLY A 242 24.46 43.79 -43.32
C GLY A 242 24.96 42.36 -43.58
N SER A 243 24.46 41.59 -44.54
CA SER A 243 23.73 41.91 -45.80
C SER A 243 22.79 40.73 -46.17
N GLU A 244 21.64 40.93 -46.85
CA GLU A 244 21.41 40.78 -48.32
C GLU A 244 21.88 39.42 -48.89
N THR A 245 21.18 38.69 -49.78
CA THR A 245 20.01 38.88 -50.69
C THR A 245 19.28 37.52 -50.86
N GLU A 246 18.00 37.39 -51.22
CA GLU A 246 17.42 37.45 -52.60
C GLU A 246 18.18 36.59 -53.65
N GLU A 247 17.58 35.83 -54.57
CA GLU A 247 16.20 35.80 -55.11
C GLU A 247 15.87 34.46 -55.87
N GLU A 248 14.59 34.27 -56.26
CA GLU A 248 14.00 33.48 -57.40
C GLU A 248 14.43 32.04 -57.81
N GLY A 249 13.48 31.29 -58.42
CA GLY A 249 13.82 30.30 -59.48
C GLY A 249 13.02 28.97 -59.57
N ASP A 250 11.77 29.00 -60.08
CA ASP A 250 10.98 27.83 -60.55
C ASP A 250 11.26 27.57 -62.07
N PRO A 251 10.62 26.65 -62.86
CA PRO A 251 10.14 25.26 -62.65
C PRO A 251 10.64 24.24 -63.74
N HIS A 252 10.11 23.01 -63.73
CA HIS A 252 10.14 21.92 -64.76
C HIS A 252 11.46 21.10 -64.92
N GLY A 253 11.46 19.79 -65.24
CA GLY A 253 10.39 18.79 -65.44
C GLY A 253 10.94 17.43 -65.96
N LEU A 254 10.06 16.47 -66.30
CA LEU A 254 10.32 15.14 -66.95
C LEU A 254 11.07 14.06 -66.11
N GLN A 255 10.87 12.73 -66.27
CA GLN A 255 9.75 11.87 -66.72
C GLN A 255 10.10 10.38 -66.38
N VAL A 256 9.34 9.40 -66.92
CA VAL A 256 9.63 7.94 -67.02
C VAL A 256 9.15 7.03 -65.87
N THR A 257 7.91 6.53 -66.05
CA THR A 257 7.42 5.13 -65.94
C THR A 257 8.27 4.08 -65.19
N THR A 258 7.68 3.12 -64.45
CA THR A 258 6.77 2.07 -64.98
C THR A 258 6.06 1.29 -63.84
N GLY A 259 4.82 0.80 -64.05
CA GLY A 259 4.32 -0.40 -63.33
C GLY A 259 3.05 -0.27 -62.45
N SER A 260 1.87 -0.14 -63.08
CA SER A 260 0.53 -0.46 -62.51
C SER A 260 0.34 -2.00 -62.33
N PRO A 261 -0.82 -2.56 -61.87
CA PRO A 261 -2.13 -1.98 -61.48
C PRO A 261 -2.56 -2.30 -60.01
N ALA A 262 -3.36 -1.46 -59.33
CA ALA A 262 -4.79 -1.12 -59.51
C ALA A 262 -5.75 -2.27 -59.06
N ASN A 263 -6.59 -2.02 -58.05
CA ASN A 263 -8.03 -1.65 -58.18
C ASN A 263 -8.96 -2.88 -58.36
N ASN A 264 -10.20 -2.97 -57.87
CA ASN A 264 -11.13 -2.09 -57.13
C ASN A 264 -12.16 -2.98 -56.40
N SER A 265 -12.91 -2.47 -55.40
CA SER A 265 -14.40 -2.46 -55.39
C SER A 265 -15.04 -2.26 -53.99
N ALA A 266 -15.82 -1.18 -53.87
CA ALA A 266 -17.07 -1.13 -53.08
C ALA A 266 -18.21 -1.76 -53.94
N PRO A 267 -19.51 -1.94 -53.53
CA PRO A 267 -20.29 -1.20 -52.52
C PRO A 267 -21.25 -2.06 -51.63
N SER A 268 -21.71 -1.61 -50.45
CA SER A 268 -23.00 -0.92 -50.11
C SER A 268 -24.30 -1.76 -49.97
N ILE A 269 -25.24 -1.18 -49.19
CA ILE A 269 -26.70 -1.47 -49.04
C ILE A 269 -27.11 -2.56 -48.01
N ALA A 270 -28.15 -2.23 -47.23
CA ALA A 270 -28.83 -3.04 -46.19
C ALA A 270 -30.25 -3.48 -46.68
N PRO A 271 -31.33 -3.72 -45.89
CA PRO A 271 -31.50 -4.13 -44.48
C PRO A 271 -32.59 -5.27 -44.28
N VAL A 272 -33.03 -5.50 -43.03
CA VAL A 272 -34.44 -5.84 -42.62
C VAL A 272 -35.00 -7.30 -42.57
N LYS A 273 -35.19 -7.78 -41.30
CA LYS A 273 -36.38 -8.41 -40.64
C LYS A 273 -36.86 -9.89 -40.78
N ARG A 274 -37.26 -10.42 -39.59
CA ARG A 274 -38.45 -11.29 -39.23
C ARG A 274 -38.42 -12.78 -39.65
N GLU A 275 -39.12 -13.74 -39.02
CA GLU A 275 -39.94 -13.93 -37.76
C GLU A 275 -39.97 -15.48 -37.49
N THR A 276 -39.75 -16.03 -36.27
CA THR A 276 -40.70 -16.34 -35.15
C THR A 276 -41.43 -17.71 -35.20
N THR A 277 -41.79 -18.25 -34.00
CA THR A 277 -42.66 -19.43 -33.67
C THR A 277 -41.90 -20.77 -33.49
N GLY A 278 -42.11 -21.66 -32.50
CA GLY A 278 -42.98 -21.81 -31.29
C GLY A 278 -42.71 -23.21 -30.62
N SER A 279 -43.39 -23.78 -29.62
CA SER A 279 -44.41 -23.35 -28.62
C SER A 279 -44.69 -24.47 -27.56
N LEU A 280 -45.17 -24.13 -26.34
CA LEU A 280 -45.88 -25.00 -25.34
C LEU A 280 -45.08 -26.14 -24.59
N SER A 281 -45.46 -26.68 -23.40
CA SER A 281 -46.74 -26.69 -22.64
C SER A 281 -46.64 -27.11 -21.13
N GLN A 282 -47.50 -26.54 -20.25
CA GLN A 282 -48.28 -27.12 -19.08
C GLN A 282 -47.57 -27.96 -17.94
N LYS A 283 -48.09 -28.20 -16.70
CA LYS A 283 -49.28 -27.87 -15.85
C LYS A 283 -48.93 -28.15 -14.35
N ILE A 284 -49.28 -27.32 -13.35
CA ILE A 284 -50.44 -27.36 -12.38
C ILE A 284 -50.53 -28.56 -11.39
N GLY A 285 -50.66 -28.25 -10.08
CA GLY A 285 -51.20 -29.11 -9.01
C GLY A 285 -51.30 -28.40 -7.62
N GLN A 286 -52.48 -28.40 -6.99
CA GLN A 286 -52.76 -28.02 -5.57
C GLN A 286 -52.88 -29.33 -4.71
N GLU A 287 -53.02 -29.42 -3.37
CA GLU A 287 -53.75 -28.65 -2.35
C GLU A 287 -53.16 -28.78 -0.91
N GLU A 288 -53.47 -27.76 -0.08
CA GLU A 288 -53.78 -27.69 1.38
C GLU A 288 -53.45 -28.82 2.41
N GLY A 289 -53.18 -28.54 3.70
CA GLY A 289 -53.04 -27.27 4.45
C GLY A 289 -53.26 -27.41 5.99
N LYS A 290 -52.78 -26.46 6.82
CA LYS A 290 -53.38 -25.99 8.11
C LYS A 290 -52.49 -25.02 8.94
N GLY A 291 -53.00 -23.81 9.25
CA GLY A 291 -52.65 -22.93 10.39
C GLY A 291 -51.26 -22.24 10.38
N THR A 292 -51.07 -21.00 10.84
CA THR A 292 -51.96 -20.01 11.51
C THR A 292 -51.49 -18.55 11.30
N SER A 293 -52.44 -17.61 11.36
CA SER A 293 -52.33 -16.18 11.79
C SER A 293 -51.43 -15.15 11.06
N SER A 294 -52.11 -14.15 10.46
CA SER A 294 -51.88 -12.67 10.46
C SER A 294 -50.59 -12.10 11.12
N TYR A 295 -49.92 -11.06 10.60
CA TYR A 295 -50.44 -9.87 9.89
C TYR A 295 -49.54 -9.39 8.72
N LYS A 296 -50.15 -8.85 7.66
CA LYS A 296 -49.47 -8.05 6.62
C LYS A 296 -49.81 -6.57 6.79
N SER A 297 -48.78 -5.71 6.80
CA SER A 297 -48.92 -4.29 6.48
C SER A 297 -48.14 -4.00 5.19
N GLN A 298 -48.81 -3.39 4.21
CA GLN A 298 -48.20 -3.04 2.92
C GLN A 298 -47.50 -1.70 3.02
N LEU A 299 -46.18 -1.65 2.79
CA LEU A 299 -45.51 -0.38 2.46
C LEU A 299 -45.28 -0.30 0.95
N ASN A 300 -46.14 0.48 0.30
CA ASN A 300 -46.15 0.63 -1.15
C ASN A 300 -44.96 1.47 -1.62
N ARG A 301 -43.91 0.82 -2.14
CA ARG A 301 -42.62 1.47 -2.45
C ARG A 301 -42.66 2.11 -3.84
N SER A 302 -42.94 3.41 -3.90
CA SER A 302 -43.04 4.22 -5.11
C SER A 302 -41.70 4.41 -5.85
N LYS A 303 -41.24 3.36 -6.52
CA LYS A 303 -40.28 3.50 -7.63
C LYS A 303 -40.99 4.25 -8.77
N ASN A 304 -40.55 5.47 -9.08
CA ASN A 304 -40.59 6.16 -10.41
C ASN A 304 -40.26 7.68 -10.34
N ARG A 305 -39.26 8.09 -9.54
CA ARG A 305 -38.78 9.50 -9.52
C ARG A 305 -37.25 9.67 -9.41
N TRP A 306 -36.48 8.71 -9.94
CA TRP A 306 -35.00 8.67 -9.77
C TRP A 306 -34.22 8.49 -11.09
N GLN A 307 -34.87 8.51 -12.24
CA GLN A 307 -34.21 8.33 -13.56
C GLN A 307 -33.93 9.64 -14.32
N LYS A 308 -34.34 10.80 -13.80
CA LYS A 308 -34.14 12.11 -14.47
C LYS A 308 -33.08 13.02 -13.81
N THR A 309 -32.51 12.61 -12.66
CA THR A 309 -31.53 13.39 -11.90
C THR A 309 -30.08 12.98 -12.19
N ALA A 310 -29.85 11.75 -12.64
CA ALA A 310 -28.53 11.12 -12.76
C ALA A 310 -27.56 11.79 -13.77
N GLN A 311 -27.99 12.78 -14.54
CA GLN A 311 -27.18 13.48 -15.54
C GLN A 311 -26.61 14.83 -15.04
N VAL A 312 -27.00 15.29 -13.84
CA VAL A 312 -26.59 16.61 -13.29
C VAL A 312 -25.46 16.50 -12.25
N ASP A 313 -25.34 15.37 -11.53
CA ASP A 313 -24.40 15.18 -10.41
C ASP A 313 -22.91 15.01 -10.79
N LEU A 314 -22.57 15.13 -12.09
CA LEU A 314 -21.21 15.02 -12.62
C LEU A 314 -20.39 16.32 -12.51
N ILE A 315 -20.99 17.42 -12.05
CA ILE A 315 -20.45 18.78 -12.21
C ILE A 315 -19.84 19.36 -10.92
N SER A 316 -20.25 18.89 -9.74
CA SER A 316 -19.77 19.39 -8.44
C SER A 316 -18.56 18.59 -7.90
N PRO A 317 -17.57 19.26 -7.26
CA PRO A 317 -16.46 18.58 -6.60
C PRO A 317 -16.95 17.69 -5.44
N LEU A 318 -16.09 16.81 -4.92
CA LEU A 318 -16.43 15.91 -3.80
C LEU A 318 -16.29 16.62 -2.45
N LEU A 319 -15.35 17.56 -2.32
CA LEU A 319 -15.12 18.38 -1.12
C LEU A 319 -14.59 19.77 -1.51
N LEU A 320 -14.70 20.77 -0.62
CA LEU A 320 -13.99 22.05 -0.79
C LEU A 320 -12.55 21.93 -0.24
N PRO A 321 -11.53 22.54 -0.86
CA PRO A 321 -10.13 22.41 -0.42
C PRO A 321 -9.92 22.82 1.04
N VAL A 322 -10.57 23.91 1.47
CA VAL A 322 -10.53 24.46 2.84
C VAL A 322 -11.06 23.50 3.92
N LEU A 323 -11.75 22.42 3.54
CA LEU A 323 -12.25 21.42 4.48
C LEU A 323 -11.27 20.25 4.66
N LEU A 324 -10.24 20.09 3.83
CA LEU A 324 -9.31 18.95 3.91
C LEU A 324 -8.50 18.95 5.21
N LEU A 325 -7.81 20.06 5.49
CA LEU A 325 -6.98 20.27 6.67
C LEU A 325 -7.61 21.31 7.60
N ARG A 326 -7.28 21.25 8.89
CA ARG A 326 -7.63 22.28 9.88
C ARG A 326 -6.77 23.53 9.64
N PRO A 327 -7.15 24.72 10.11
CA PRO A 327 -6.27 25.89 10.08
C PRO A 327 -4.92 25.56 10.74
N GLN A 328 -3.82 25.83 10.05
CA GLN A 328 -2.42 25.57 10.48
C GLN A 328 -2.01 24.09 10.64
N GLU A 329 -2.91 23.11 10.43
CA GLU A 329 -2.57 21.67 10.40
C GLU A 329 -1.75 21.34 9.14
N LYS A 330 -0.59 20.71 9.32
CA LYS A 330 0.23 20.20 8.23
C LYS A 330 -0.23 18.79 7.83
N PRO A 331 0.04 18.34 6.60
CA PRO A 331 -0.24 16.96 6.20
C PRO A 331 0.38 15.91 7.14
N SER A 332 1.56 16.18 7.70
CA SER A 332 2.30 15.31 8.65
C SER A 332 1.54 15.01 9.95
N ASP A 333 0.69 15.94 10.37
CA ASP A 333 0.05 15.93 11.68
C ASP A 333 -1.17 14.98 11.64
N LEU A 334 -1.63 14.63 10.43
CA LEU A 334 -2.74 13.72 10.19
C LEU A 334 -2.34 12.26 10.42
N VAL A 335 -2.77 11.70 11.55
CA VAL A 335 -2.56 10.30 11.92
C VAL A 335 -3.86 9.50 11.99
N PHE A 336 -3.89 8.35 11.32
CA PHE A 336 -4.84 7.28 11.61
C PHE A 336 -4.10 6.12 12.26
N SER A 337 -4.60 5.65 13.39
CA SER A 337 -3.97 4.56 14.14
C SER A 337 -5.01 3.76 14.94
N GLN A 338 -4.64 2.52 15.25
CA GLN A 338 -5.15 1.81 16.41
C GLN A 338 -4.59 2.47 17.68
N GLU A 339 -5.26 2.28 18.82
CA GLU A 339 -4.78 2.72 20.13
C GLU A 339 -3.47 1.99 20.46
N LEU A 340 -2.49 2.73 20.98
CA LEU A 340 -1.17 2.20 21.36
C LEU A 340 -1.15 1.69 22.81
N MET A 341 -2.31 1.23 23.28
CA MET A 341 -2.53 0.66 24.60
C MET A 341 -2.28 -0.85 24.57
N LEU A 342 -1.52 -1.36 25.54
CA LEU A 342 -1.46 -2.78 25.83
C LEU A 342 -2.87 -3.25 26.22
N GLY A 343 -3.38 -4.27 25.52
CA GLY A 343 -4.80 -4.61 25.48
C GLY A 343 -5.48 -4.64 26.85
N SER A 344 -6.27 -3.59 27.13
CA SER A 344 -7.20 -3.57 28.25
C SER A 344 -8.28 -4.63 28.05
N ASN A 345 -8.77 -5.22 29.15
CA ASN A 345 -9.90 -6.15 29.15
C ASN A 345 -11.26 -5.47 28.81
N SER A 346 -11.22 -4.36 28.08
CA SER A 346 -12.37 -3.60 27.60
C SER A 346 -13.01 -4.31 26.40
N GLU A 347 -14.33 -4.49 26.45
CA GLU A 347 -15.11 -5.15 25.39
C GLU A 347 -15.13 -4.38 24.05
N SER A 348 -14.60 -3.15 24.02
CA SER A 348 -14.47 -2.33 22.82
C SER A 348 -13.29 -2.79 21.94
N PRO A 349 -13.50 -3.09 20.64
CA PRO A 349 -12.42 -3.46 19.73
C PRO A 349 -11.46 -2.29 19.48
N ASN A 350 -10.16 -2.58 19.35
CA ASN A 350 -9.16 -1.57 18.98
C ASN A 350 -9.33 -1.15 17.51
N LEU A 351 -9.96 0.00 17.28
CA LEU A 351 -10.33 0.49 15.95
C LEU A 351 -9.29 1.42 15.35
N TYR A 352 -9.03 1.25 14.05
CA TYR A 352 -8.20 2.15 13.26
C TYR A 352 -8.97 3.44 12.93
N LEU A 353 -8.62 4.57 13.55
CA LEU A 353 -9.36 5.85 13.50
C LEU A 353 -8.40 7.06 13.44
N GLU A 354 -8.91 8.25 13.09
CA GLU A 354 -8.15 9.52 13.21
C GLU A 354 -7.85 9.81 14.69
N ARG A 355 -6.60 10.12 15.03
CA ARG A 355 -6.13 10.36 16.41
C ARG A 355 -5.31 11.66 16.51
N GLN A 356 -4.86 12.00 17.71
CA GLN A 356 -3.89 13.07 17.98
C GLN A 356 -2.57 12.45 18.45
N TRP A 357 -1.44 13.06 18.11
CA TRP A 357 -0.12 12.48 18.42
C TRP A 357 0.17 12.46 19.92
N GLU A 358 -0.24 13.51 20.62
CA GLU A 358 -0.13 13.68 22.07
C GLU A 358 -0.79 12.50 22.81
N SER A 359 -2.00 12.12 22.38
CA SER A 359 -2.71 10.97 22.92
C SER A 359 -2.00 9.64 22.63
N LEU A 360 -1.46 9.46 21.42
CA LEU A 360 -0.73 8.25 21.05
C LEU A 360 0.60 8.11 21.82
N GLU A 361 1.29 9.23 22.08
CA GLU A 361 2.53 9.29 22.87
C GLU A 361 2.27 8.96 24.35
N GLU A 362 1.20 9.50 24.95
CA GLU A 362 0.76 9.13 26.29
C GLU A 362 0.38 7.64 26.38
N GLN A 363 -0.44 7.15 25.45
CA GLN A 363 -0.83 5.73 25.38
C GLN A 363 0.40 4.83 25.31
N LEU A 364 1.33 5.11 24.39
CA LEU A 364 2.55 4.33 24.20
C LEU A 364 3.47 4.37 25.42
N ALA A 365 3.59 5.52 26.09
CA ALA A 365 4.34 5.64 27.33
C ALA A 365 3.75 4.77 28.46
N THR A 366 2.42 4.69 28.60
CA THR A 366 1.80 3.79 29.60
C THR A 366 2.03 2.31 29.25
N SER A 367 1.92 1.93 27.99
CA SER A 367 2.20 0.56 27.51
C SER A 367 3.67 0.15 27.74
N ALA A 368 4.61 1.07 27.50
CA ALA A 368 6.02 0.83 27.78
C ALA A 368 6.28 0.61 29.27
N ALA A 369 5.68 1.43 30.15
CA ALA A 369 5.80 1.26 31.60
C ALA A 369 5.26 -0.11 32.08
N GLN A 370 4.11 -0.55 31.55
CA GLN A 370 3.55 -1.88 31.85
C GLN A 370 4.49 -3.03 31.44
N LEU A 371 5.19 -2.88 30.31
CA LEU A 371 6.17 -3.84 29.80
C LEU A 371 7.56 -3.72 30.46
N LYS A 372 7.72 -2.88 31.50
CA LYS A 372 9.00 -2.56 32.16
C LYS A 372 10.06 -1.99 31.20
N LEU A 373 9.61 -1.40 30.09
CA LEU A 373 10.43 -0.60 29.18
C LEU A 373 10.40 0.86 29.64
N SER A 374 11.43 1.63 29.29
CA SER A 374 11.53 3.04 29.65
C SER A 374 10.38 3.86 29.02
N PRO A 375 9.45 4.45 29.80
CA PRO A 375 8.30 5.14 29.23
C PRO A 375 8.67 6.46 28.55
N HIS A 376 9.88 6.98 28.80
CA HIS A 376 10.37 8.24 28.21
C HIS A 376 10.86 8.05 26.76
N LEU A 377 11.52 6.92 26.44
CA LEU A 377 11.80 6.56 25.04
C LEU A 377 10.50 6.36 24.24
N ALA A 378 9.44 5.92 24.90
CA ALA A 378 8.11 5.70 24.32
C ALA A 378 7.27 6.97 24.13
N ARG A 379 7.55 8.03 24.91
CA ARG A 379 6.91 9.36 24.76
C ARG A 379 7.52 10.19 23.63
N CYS A 380 8.69 9.81 23.11
CA CYS A 380 9.32 10.53 22.01
C CYS A 380 8.50 10.39 20.71
N HIS A 381 8.19 11.51 20.06
CA HIS A 381 7.34 11.56 18.86
C HIS A 381 7.78 10.59 17.75
N SER A 382 9.09 10.49 17.50
CA SER A 382 9.67 9.53 16.54
C SER A 382 9.32 8.08 16.88
N MET A 383 9.44 7.69 18.16
CA MET A 383 9.06 6.36 18.63
C MET A 383 7.56 6.09 18.43
N ALA A 384 6.70 7.06 18.73
CA ALA A 384 5.27 6.95 18.49
C ALA A 384 4.92 6.77 17.00
N GLN A 385 5.56 7.54 16.11
CA GLN A 385 5.44 7.36 14.65
C GLN A 385 5.84 5.95 14.22
N HIS A 386 7.01 5.47 14.66
CA HIS A 386 7.54 4.15 14.33
C HIS A 386 6.64 3.02 14.85
N VAL A 387 6.17 3.09 16.08
CA VAL A 387 5.26 2.06 16.63
C VAL A 387 3.91 2.09 15.91
N ALA A 388 3.33 3.25 15.60
CA ALA A 388 2.10 3.35 14.82
C ALA A 388 2.25 2.73 13.40
N ARG A 389 3.40 2.94 12.74
CA ARG A 389 3.74 2.27 11.46
C ARG A 389 3.78 0.75 11.61
N LEU A 390 4.41 0.23 12.66
CA LEU A 390 4.55 -1.21 12.92
C LEU A 390 3.19 -1.85 13.28
N VAL A 391 2.35 -1.19 14.07
CA VAL A 391 0.97 -1.60 14.35
C VAL A 391 0.14 -1.66 13.07
N ARG A 392 0.25 -0.64 12.19
CA ARG A 392 -0.39 -0.67 10.84
C ARG A 392 0.12 -1.82 9.96
N VAL A 393 1.39 -2.23 10.11
CA VAL A 393 1.96 -3.41 9.43
C VAL A 393 1.30 -4.70 9.95
N LEU A 394 1.28 -4.91 11.27
CA LEU A 394 0.67 -6.07 11.92
C LEU A 394 -0.86 -6.17 11.69
N ALA A 395 -1.53 -5.03 11.49
CA ALA A 395 -2.98 -4.98 11.29
C ALA A 395 -3.45 -5.46 9.89
N ARG A 396 -2.56 -5.65 8.90
CA ARG A 396 -2.94 -6.28 7.61
C ARG A 396 -2.18 -7.57 7.31
N PRO A 397 -2.85 -8.57 6.75
CA PRO A 397 -2.18 -9.77 6.26
C PRO A 397 -1.25 -9.45 5.07
N TRP A 398 -0.27 -10.32 4.79
CA TRP A 398 0.69 -10.18 3.68
C TRP A 398 1.57 -8.92 3.74
N GLN A 399 1.81 -8.38 4.94
CA GLN A 399 2.75 -7.27 5.17
C GLN A 399 3.96 -7.66 6.02
N HIS A 400 5.11 -7.16 5.61
CA HIS A 400 6.40 -7.33 6.26
C HIS A 400 7.07 -5.94 6.38
N GLY A 401 7.75 -5.64 7.48
CA GLY A 401 8.44 -4.37 7.70
C GLY A 401 9.92 -4.42 7.30
N PHE A 402 10.40 -3.36 6.66
CA PHE A 402 11.82 -3.21 6.30
C PHE A 402 12.40 -1.97 6.98
N LEU A 403 13.18 -2.17 8.04
CA LEU A 403 13.58 -1.07 8.94
C LEU A 403 15.02 -0.63 8.67
N LEU A 404 15.16 0.42 7.86
CA LEU A 404 16.42 1.05 7.46
C LEU A 404 16.96 1.95 8.58
N SER A 405 18.29 2.06 8.70
CA SER A 405 18.94 3.01 9.63
C SER A 405 20.46 2.98 9.47
N GLY A 406 21.08 4.12 9.25
CA GLY A 406 22.54 4.26 9.33
C GLY A 406 23.06 4.15 10.77
N ALA A 407 22.26 4.55 11.75
CA ALA A 407 22.66 4.57 13.15
C ALA A 407 22.42 3.25 13.90
N ARG A 408 23.15 3.10 15.01
CA ARG A 408 22.88 2.10 16.07
C ARG A 408 22.10 2.77 17.20
N GLY A 409 21.43 1.99 18.04
CA GLY A 409 20.66 2.53 19.18
C GLY A 409 19.34 3.23 18.84
N THR A 410 18.87 3.17 17.58
CA THR A 410 17.63 3.83 17.11
C THR A 410 16.32 3.20 17.62
N GLY A 411 16.36 2.41 18.70
CA GLY A 411 15.17 1.85 19.34
C GLY A 411 14.34 0.83 18.53
N ARG A 412 14.70 0.49 17.29
CA ARG A 412 13.96 -0.45 16.41
C ARG A 412 13.51 -1.76 17.06
N ARG A 413 14.36 -2.39 17.86
CA ARG A 413 14.01 -3.62 18.61
C ARG A 413 12.89 -3.34 19.61
N THR A 414 13.03 -2.26 20.38
CA THR A 414 12.01 -1.77 21.33
C THR A 414 10.69 -1.43 20.63
N ALA A 415 10.74 -0.75 19.48
CA ALA A 415 9.55 -0.41 18.68
C ALA A 415 8.79 -1.66 18.22
N ILE A 416 9.49 -2.69 17.73
CA ILE A 416 8.89 -3.98 17.36
C ILE A 416 8.31 -4.69 18.59
N THR A 417 9.03 -4.70 19.72
CA THR A 417 8.52 -5.28 20.97
C THR A 417 7.25 -4.58 21.44
N LEU A 418 7.19 -3.25 21.41
CA LEU A 418 6.00 -2.48 21.76
C LEU A 418 4.83 -2.82 20.83
N ALA A 419 5.04 -2.74 19.50
CA ALA A 419 4.01 -3.03 18.51
C ALA A 419 3.48 -4.47 18.60
N ALA A 420 4.36 -5.46 18.76
CA ALA A 420 3.98 -6.86 18.90
C ALA A 420 3.11 -7.10 20.14
N ASN A 421 3.47 -6.49 21.29
CA ASN A 421 2.67 -6.61 22.50
C ASN A 421 1.31 -5.89 22.39
N ILE A 422 1.26 -4.68 21.81
CA ILE A 422 0.01 -3.93 21.55
C ILE A 422 -0.94 -4.76 20.67
N CYS A 423 -0.44 -5.35 19.58
CA CYS A 423 -1.22 -6.20 18.68
C CYS A 423 -1.43 -7.65 19.18
N GLN A 424 -0.97 -8.00 20.40
CA GLN A 424 -0.98 -9.35 20.97
C GLN A 424 -0.35 -10.43 20.04
N ALA A 425 0.62 -10.02 19.23
CA ALA A 425 1.34 -10.87 18.29
C ALA A 425 2.47 -11.64 19.00
N ARG A 426 2.68 -12.91 18.62
CA ARG A 426 3.81 -13.70 19.15
C ARG A 426 5.12 -13.15 18.57
N LEU A 427 5.93 -12.50 19.40
CA LEU A 427 7.27 -12.05 19.02
C LEU A 427 8.25 -13.24 19.03
N LEU A 428 8.91 -13.46 17.90
CA LEU A 428 9.97 -14.45 17.73
C LEU A 428 11.25 -13.75 17.24
N HIS A 429 12.39 -14.13 17.79
CA HIS A 429 13.69 -13.62 17.40
C HIS A 429 14.42 -14.68 16.57
N LEU A 430 14.73 -14.38 15.31
CA LEU A 430 15.50 -15.30 14.47
C LEU A 430 16.92 -15.45 15.05
N PRO A 431 17.36 -16.67 15.39
CA PRO A 431 18.65 -16.88 16.05
C PRO A 431 19.82 -16.67 15.08
N CYS A 432 20.87 -15.99 15.55
CA CYS A 432 22.18 -15.98 14.89
C CYS A 432 22.98 -17.21 15.36
N GLY A 433 22.62 -18.39 14.84
CA GLY A 433 23.15 -19.67 15.32
C GLY A 433 23.30 -20.71 14.21
N SER A 434 23.15 -22.00 14.56
CA SER A 434 23.20 -23.09 13.58
C SER A 434 21.94 -23.09 12.68
N GLU A 435 22.07 -23.74 11.53
CA GLU A 435 21.01 -23.82 10.53
C GLU A 435 19.75 -24.52 11.07
N GLU A 436 19.92 -25.52 11.93
CA GLU A 436 18.82 -26.25 12.59
C GLU A 436 18.02 -25.33 13.53
N ALA A 437 18.69 -24.45 14.26
CA ALA A 437 18.02 -23.48 15.14
C ALA A 437 17.21 -22.45 14.34
N ILE A 438 17.73 -22.01 13.19
CA ILE A 438 17.02 -21.15 12.25
C ILE A 438 15.79 -21.87 11.68
N LEU A 439 15.96 -23.10 11.17
CA LEU A 439 14.86 -23.90 10.61
C LEU A 439 13.78 -24.20 11.66
N GLN A 440 14.16 -24.51 12.90
CA GLN A 440 13.23 -24.74 14.00
C GLN A 440 12.43 -23.48 14.34
N CYS A 441 13.08 -22.31 14.40
CA CYS A 441 12.40 -21.02 14.60
C CYS A 441 11.41 -20.70 13.46
N LEU A 442 11.78 -20.97 12.21
CA LEU A 442 10.89 -20.78 11.05
C LEU A 442 9.71 -21.75 11.05
N ARG A 443 9.91 -23.01 11.46
CA ARG A 443 8.82 -24.00 11.67
C ARG A 443 7.87 -23.55 12.77
N GLU A 444 8.39 -23.10 13.91
CA GLU A 444 7.59 -22.58 15.02
C GLU A 444 6.76 -21.35 14.59
N ALA A 445 7.37 -20.40 13.89
CA ALA A 445 6.70 -19.22 13.36
C ALA A 445 5.57 -19.61 12.38
N SER A 446 5.84 -20.54 11.48
CA SER A 446 4.85 -21.06 10.52
C SER A 446 3.72 -21.83 11.22
N TRP A 447 4.03 -22.62 12.24
CA TRP A 447 3.01 -23.32 13.03
C TRP A 447 2.07 -22.34 13.74
N HIS A 448 2.60 -21.32 14.41
CA HIS A 448 1.78 -20.33 15.10
C HIS A 448 0.93 -19.47 14.17
N ALA A 449 1.48 -19.04 13.03
CA ALA A 449 0.74 -18.27 12.02
C ALA A 449 -0.30 -19.14 11.28
N GLY A 450 0.08 -20.35 10.88
CA GLY A 450 -0.70 -21.23 10.03
C GLY A 450 -1.77 -22.06 10.74
N MET A 451 -1.48 -22.57 11.95
CA MET A 451 -2.42 -23.39 12.72
C MET A 451 -3.34 -22.57 13.61
N LEU A 452 -2.79 -21.61 14.38
CA LEU A 452 -3.59 -20.85 15.35
C LEU A 452 -4.27 -19.61 14.74
N GLY A 453 -3.92 -19.22 13.51
CA GLY A 453 -4.43 -18.00 12.87
C GLY A 453 -4.12 -16.71 13.64
N LYS A 454 -3.02 -16.71 14.43
CA LYS A 454 -2.61 -15.58 15.27
C LYS A 454 -1.42 -14.85 14.66
N PRO A 455 -1.36 -13.51 14.72
CA PRO A 455 -0.23 -12.76 14.18
C PRO A 455 1.08 -13.13 14.88
N VAL A 456 2.12 -13.34 14.10
CA VAL A 456 3.49 -13.64 14.52
C VAL A 456 4.40 -12.55 14.01
N ALA A 457 5.16 -11.93 14.91
CA ALA A 457 6.17 -10.92 14.59
C ALA A 457 7.55 -11.59 14.61
N LEU A 458 8.15 -11.86 13.46
CA LEU A 458 9.48 -12.43 13.33
C LEU A 458 10.52 -11.31 13.17
N LEU A 459 11.35 -11.09 14.19
CA LEU A 459 12.49 -10.19 14.12
C LEU A 459 13.64 -10.87 13.37
N VAL A 460 14.01 -10.32 12.22
CA VAL A 460 15.18 -10.77 11.44
C VAL A 460 16.34 -9.79 11.71
N PRO A 461 17.43 -10.24 12.35
CA PRO A 461 18.56 -9.39 12.71
C PRO A 461 19.41 -8.99 11.49
N ARG A 462 20.36 -8.06 11.71
CA ARG A 462 21.39 -7.68 10.72
C ARG A 462 22.37 -8.84 10.52
N GLY A 463 22.85 -9.03 9.28
CA GLY A 463 23.92 -9.98 8.97
C GLY A 463 23.50 -11.45 8.87
N VAL A 464 22.21 -11.71 8.62
CA VAL A 464 21.71 -13.06 8.29
C VAL A 464 22.27 -13.53 6.95
N ASP A 465 22.52 -14.83 6.85
CA ASP A 465 23.09 -15.47 5.66
C ASP A 465 22.15 -15.44 4.44
N LEU A 466 22.75 -15.51 3.24
CA LEU A 466 22.01 -15.41 1.98
C LEU A 466 20.98 -16.53 1.79
N THR A 467 21.29 -17.74 2.27
CA THR A 467 20.41 -18.91 2.23
C THR A 467 19.15 -18.71 3.07
N THR A 468 19.29 -18.23 4.31
CA THR A 468 18.16 -17.88 5.18
C THR A 468 17.35 -16.71 4.61
N LEU A 469 17.98 -15.70 4.00
CA LEU A 469 17.24 -14.62 3.33
C LEU A 469 16.42 -15.11 2.12
N HIS A 470 16.92 -16.09 1.36
CA HIS A 470 16.14 -16.76 0.32
C HIS A 470 14.97 -17.58 0.89
N ARG A 471 15.18 -18.28 2.02
CA ARG A 471 14.10 -19.01 2.74
C ARG A 471 13.03 -18.08 3.27
N LEU A 472 13.41 -16.97 3.90
CA LEU A 472 12.50 -15.93 4.39
C LEU A 472 11.67 -15.33 3.25
N LEU A 473 12.29 -15.01 2.11
CA LEU A 473 11.58 -14.50 0.93
C LEU A 473 10.56 -15.53 0.41
N ALA A 474 10.95 -16.80 0.27
CA ALA A 474 10.03 -17.87 -0.17
C ALA A 474 8.88 -18.10 0.83
N LEU A 475 9.18 -18.14 2.12
CA LEU A 475 8.21 -18.26 3.20
C LEU A 475 7.19 -17.12 3.19
N ALA A 476 7.63 -15.89 2.94
CA ALA A 476 6.76 -14.72 2.84
C ALA A 476 5.90 -14.70 1.56
N THR A 477 6.41 -15.19 0.42
CA THR A 477 5.63 -15.21 -0.84
C THR A 477 4.71 -16.41 -0.99
N SER A 478 5.07 -17.56 -0.38
CA SER A 478 4.49 -18.86 -0.70
C SER A 478 4.05 -19.67 0.51
N GLY A 479 4.35 -19.20 1.73
CA GLY A 479 3.99 -19.86 3.00
C GLY A 479 4.84 -21.09 3.33
N SER A 480 5.75 -21.47 2.42
CA SER A 480 6.75 -22.51 2.64
C SER A 480 7.97 -22.36 1.74
N PHE A 481 9.01 -23.15 2.01
CA PHE A 481 10.22 -23.28 1.18
C PHE A 481 10.66 -24.76 1.09
N PRO A 482 11.52 -25.13 0.12
CA PRO A 482 12.02 -26.50 -0.03
C PRO A 482 12.68 -27.02 1.25
N ASP A 483 12.48 -28.31 1.54
CA ASP A 483 13.03 -29.02 2.71
C ASP A 483 12.59 -28.46 4.07
N GLN A 484 11.62 -27.54 4.13
CA GLN A 484 11.08 -27.03 5.39
C GLN A 484 10.37 -28.11 6.20
N TYR A 485 9.63 -29.01 5.55
CA TYR A 485 8.81 -30.05 6.18
C TYR A 485 9.18 -31.43 5.65
N THR A 486 9.19 -32.43 6.52
CA THR A 486 9.20 -33.85 6.13
C THR A 486 7.77 -34.33 5.85
N GLU A 487 7.60 -35.47 5.18
CA GLU A 487 6.26 -36.05 4.97
C GLU A 487 5.49 -36.27 6.29
N ALA A 488 6.19 -36.69 7.35
CA ALA A 488 5.61 -36.85 8.68
C ALA A 488 5.14 -35.51 9.31
N ASP A 489 5.85 -34.41 9.03
CA ASP A 489 5.39 -33.07 9.45
C ASP A 489 4.13 -32.64 8.67
N LEU A 490 4.05 -32.98 7.38
CA LEU A 490 2.89 -32.67 6.53
C LEU A 490 1.65 -33.48 6.94
N ASP A 491 1.83 -34.76 7.27
CA ASP A 491 0.76 -35.62 7.81
C ASP A 491 0.24 -35.08 9.17
N ASN A 492 1.14 -34.66 10.05
CA ASN A 492 0.80 -34.04 11.34
C ASN A 492 0.01 -32.72 11.17
N ILE A 493 0.41 -31.86 10.22
CA ILE A 493 -0.35 -30.64 9.87
C ILE A 493 -1.76 -31.00 9.36
N GLU A 494 -1.89 -32.03 8.51
CA GLU A 494 -3.18 -32.49 8.00
C GLU A 494 -4.11 -33.00 9.12
N GLU A 495 -3.62 -33.86 10.02
CA GLU A 495 -4.41 -34.36 11.15
C GLU A 495 -4.94 -33.25 12.07
N HIS A 496 -4.11 -32.25 12.36
CA HIS A 496 -4.53 -31.10 13.18
C HIS A 496 -5.57 -30.23 12.46
N LEU A 497 -5.38 -29.93 11.16
CA LEU A 497 -6.35 -29.13 10.39
C LEU A 497 -7.72 -29.84 10.27
N LEU A 498 -7.73 -31.17 10.13
CA LEU A 498 -8.96 -31.96 10.13
C LEU A 498 -9.68 -31.90 11.48
N ARG A 499 -8.94 -31.91 12.60
CA ARG A 499 -9.50 -31.83 13.95
C ARG A 499 -10.21 -30.49 14.22
N ASP A 500 -9.66 -29.37 13.74
CA ASP A 500 -10.28 -28.06 13.93
C ASP A 500 -11.47 -27.79 12.98
N ASN A 501 -11.58 -28.56 11.88
CA ASN A 501 -12.63 -28.40 10.86
C ASN A 501 -13.70 -29.52 10.90
N LEU A 502 -14.03 -30.06 12.08
CA LEU A 502 -15.04 -31.12 12.32
C LEU A 502 -16.44 -30.85 11.70
N SER A 503 -16.74 -29.61 11.32
CA SER A 503 -18.00 -29.21 10.67
C SER A 503 -17.98 -29.27 9.14
N VAL A 504 -16.83 -29.54 8.50
CA VAL A 504 -16.69 -29.58 7.03
C VAL A 504 -16.55 -31.03 6.55
N LYS A 505 -17.29 -31.40 5.50
CA LYS A 505 -17.36 -32.78 4.99
C LYS A 505 -15.97 -33.35 4.61
N GLN A 506 -15.74 -34.61 4.95
CA GLN A 506 -14.48 -35.38 4.85
C GLN A 506 -13.95 -35.67 3.42
N ASN A 507 -14.17 -34.79 2.44
CA ASN A 507 -13.76 -34.96 1.03
C ASN A 507 -12.77 -33.88 0.55
N ILE A 508 -12.05 -33.22 1.48
CA ILE A 508 -10.99 -32.25 1.14
C ILE A 508 -9.69 -33.02 0.86
N LYS A 509 -9.02 -32.73 -0.26
CA LYS A 509 -7.71 -33.32 -0.58
C LYS A 509 -6.60 -32.72 0.31
N LYS A 510 -5.60 -33.52 0.70
CA LYS A 510 -4.36 -33.09 1.39
C LYS A 510 -3.77 -31.78 0.84
N GLU A 511 -3.63 -31.70 -0.48
CA GLU A 511 -3.14 -30.51 -1.21
C GLU A 511 -3.89 -29.22 -0.85
N MET A 512 -5.22 -29.28 -0.70
CA MET A 512 -6.04 -28.10 -0.39
C MET A 512 -5.92 -27.69 1.09
N LEU A 513 -5.71 -28.65 2.00
CA LEU A 513 -5.47 -28.37 3.41
C LEU A 513 -4.10 -27.69 3.60
N LEU A 514 -3.06 -28.24 2.96
CA LEU A 514 -1.73 -27.63 2.96
C LEU A 514 -1.72 -26.25 2.29
N GLN A 515 -2.43 -26.08 1.16
CA GLN A 515 -2.58 -24.75 0.53
C GLN A 515 -3.26 -23.74 1.47
N ARG A 516 -4.30 -24.16 2.23
CA ARG A 516 -4.94 -23.31 3.23
C ARG A 516 -3.97 -22.94 4.36
N PHE A 517 -3.19 -23.91 4.87
CA PHE A 517 -2.16 -23.65 5.88
C PHE A 517 -1.13 -22.63 5.40
N TYR A 518 -0.56 -22.79 4.20
CA TYR A 518 0.39 -21.84 3.63
C TYR A 518 -0.22 -20.44 3.43
N GLN A 519 -1.50 -20.35 3.04
CA GLN A 519 -2.22 -19.07 2.99
C GLN A 519 -2.40 -18.42 4.37
N GLN A 520 -2.64 -19.21 5.43
CA GLN A 520 -2.69 -18.70 6.80
C GLN A 520 -1.30 -18.23 7.26
N VAL A 521 -0.23 -18.97 6.95
CA VAL A 521 1.17 -18.54 7.21
C VAL A 521 1.43 -17.18 6.59
N CYS A 522 1.20 -16.98 5.28
CA CYS A 522 1.40 -15.67 4.65
C CYS A 522 0.47 -14.56 5.19
N SER A 523 -0.70 -14.93 5.71
CA SER A 523 -1.66 -13.94 6.25
C SER A 523 -1.32 -13.48 7.66
N HIS A 524 -0.58 -14.27 8.44
CA HIS A 524 -0.32 -14.00 9.86
C HIS A 524 1.17 -13.90 10.23
N LEU A 525 2.10 -14.26 9.33
CA LEU A 525 3.53 -14.11 9.56
C LEU A 525 4.04 -12.75 9.06
N HIS A 526 4.36 -11.87 10.00
CA HIS A 526 4.93 -10.55 9.73
C HIS A 526 6.43 -10.59 10.01
N MET A 527 7.25 -10.25 9.03
CA MET A 527 8.71 -10.26 9.16
C MET A 527 9.21 -8.83 9.30
N PHE A 528 10.07 -8.56 10.29
CA PHE A 528 10.68 -7.25 10.49
C PHE A 528 12.18 -7.37 10.25
N ILE A 529 12.60 -6.96 9.05
CA ILE A 529 13.99 -7.11 8.60
C ILE A 529 14.78 -5.86 9.00
N LEU A 530 15.72 -6.05 9.93
CA LEU A 530 16.64 -4.99 10.35
C LEU A 530 17.80 -4.89 9.38
N ILE A 531 17.83 -3.83 8.58
CA ILE A 531 18.93 -3.55 7.65
C ILE A 531 19.77 -2.41 8.23
N GLY A 532 21.03 -2.30 7.79
CA GLY A 532 21.84 -1.10 7.94
C GLY A 532 22.46 -0.72 6.61
N ASP A 533 22.73 0.56 6.45
CA ASP A 533 23.15 1.15 5.18
C ASP A 533 24.41 0.45 4.64
N ASP A 534 25.37 0.12 5.50
CA ASP A 534 26.54 -0.72 5.17
C ASP A 534 26.18 -2.05 4.49
N GLN A 535 25.11 -2.74 4.93
CA GLN A 535 24.69 -4.01 4.35
C GLN A 535 23.91 -3.83 3.04
N ALA A 536 23.08 -2.77 2.96
CA ALA A 536 22.32 -2.43 1.77
C ALA A 536 23.23 -2.15 0.56
N HIS A 537 24.41 -1.56 0.79
CA HIS A 537 25.33 -1.20 -0.29
C HIS A 537 26.46 -2.21 -0.58
N LYS A 538 26.85 -3.08 0.38
CA LYS A 538 28.09 -3.88 0.25
C LYS A 538 27.93 -5.40 0.38
N GLN A 539 26.87 -5.92 1.02
CA GLN A 539 26.81 -7.34 1.40
C GLN A 539 25.73 -8.16 0.68
N LEU A 540 24.65 -7.53 0.21
CA LEU A 540 23.51 -8.24 -0.38
C LEU A 540 23.57 -8.21 -1.92
N PRO A 541 23.35 -9.35 -2.61
CA PRO A 541 23.16 -9.35 -4.06
C PRO A 541 22.00 -8.42 -4.44
N SER A 542 22.23 -7.53 -5.41
CA SER A 542 21.27 -6.50 -5.82
C SER A 542 19.89 -7.07 -6.18
N THR A 543 19.86 -8.24 -6.81
CA THR A 543 18.62 -8.97 -7.15
C THR A 543 17.83 -9.40 -5.91
N LEU A 544 18.48 -10.00 -4.90
CA LEU A 544 17.81 -10.40 -3.65
C LEU A 544 17.33 -9.17 -2.88
N PHE A 545 18.18 -8.14 -2.74
CA PHE A 545 17.83 -6.92 -2.04
C PHE A 545 16.60 -6.22 -2.68
N LEU A 546 16.56 -6.11 -4.01
CA LEU A 546 15.39 -5.57 -4.72
C LEU A 546 14.12 -6.42 -4.52
N ARG A 547 14.24 -7.75 -4.38
CA ARG A 547 13.08 -8.63 -4.10
C ARG A 547 12.58 -8.48 -2.67
N LEU A 548 13.47 -8.28 -1.69
CA LEU A 548 13.10 -7.95 -0.30
C LEU A 548 12.43 -6.56 -0.20
N LEU A 549 12.94 -5.56 -0.92
CA LEU A 549 12.28 -4.26 -1.04
C LEU A 549 10.89 -4.37 -1.69
N GLN A 550 10.74 -5.20 -2.72
CA GLN A 550 9.46 -5.43 -3.39
C GLN A 550 8.45 -6.17 -2.50
N LEU A 551 8.92 -7.03 -1.59
CA LEU A 551 8.09 -7.72 -0.59
C LEU A 551 7.51 -6.72 0.43
N ALA A 552 8.35 -5.84 0.97
CA ALA A 552 7.97 -4.86 1.99
C ALA A 552 7.61 -3.47 1.41
N ILE A 553 7.20 -3.40 0.14
CA ILE A 553 7.24 -2.15 -0.63
C ILE A 553 6.39 -1.01 -0.05
N ALA A 554 5.33 -1.30 0.71
CA ALA A 554 4.43 -0.31 1.34
C ALA A 554 4.70 -0.09 2.84
N SER A 555 5.81 -0.64 3.34
CA SER A 555 6.14 -0.81 4.77
C SER A 555 7.65 -0.75 5.01
N ILE A 556 8.33 0.10 4.23
CA ILE A 556 9.71 0.53 4.45
C ILE A 556 9.69 1.72 5.41
N ASP A 557 10.47 1.67 6.48
CA ASP A 557 10.54 2.68 7.53
C ASP A 557 12.00 3.05 7.77
N HIS A 558 12.34 4.32 7.61
CA HIS A 558 13.69 4.85 7.86
C HIS A 558 13.79 5.40 9.28
N TYR A 559 14.74 4.90 10.08
CA TYR A 559 15.01 5.37 11.45
C TYR A 559 16.26 6.25 11.49
N GLU A 560 16.05 7.55 11.70
CA GLU A 560 17.11 8.52 11.97
C GLU A 560 17.86 8.24 13.29
N PRO A 561 19.06 8.84 13.46
CA PRO A 561 19.60 9.12 14.78
C PRO A 561 18.60 9.93 15.62
N TRP A 562 18.61 9.73 16.95
CA TRP A 562 17.84 10.54 17.88
C TRP A 562 18.22 12.02 17.76
N ASP A 563 17.22 12.89 17.70
CA ASP A 563 17.40 14.34 17.72
C ASP A 563 17.88 14.83 19.09
N HIS A 564 18.44 16.04 19.13
CA HIS A 564 19.00 16.61 20.35
C HIS A 564 17.96 16.75 21.47
N ASP A 565 16.75 17.18 21.13
CA ASP A 565 15.69 17.46 22.11
C ASP A 565 15.18 16.16 22.76
N SER A 566 14.96 15.10 21.96
CA SER A 566 14.67 13.75 22.47
C SER A 566 15.80 13.21 23.36
N LEU A 567 17.07 13.37 22.96
CA LEU A 567 18.21 12.94 23.78
C LEU A 567 18.28 13.68 25.12
N VAL A 568 18.09 15.01 25.11
CA VAL A 568 18.04 15.84 26.32
C VAL A 568 16.89 15.40 27.22
N SER A 569 15.69 15.18 26.68
CA SER A 569 14.51 14.72 27.44
C SER A 569 14.76 13.37 28.15
N VAL A 570 15.39 12.42 27.46
CA VAL A 570 15.75 11.11 28.03
C VAL A 570 16.82 11.24 29.12
N VAL A 571 17.86 12.07 28.89
CA VAL A 571 18.94 12.30 29.86
C VAL A 571 18.43 13.02 31.11
N GLN A 572 17.65 14.08 30.96
CA GLN A 572 17.04 14.81 32.08
C GLN A 572 16.28 13.85 32.99
N HIS A 573 15.44 12.98 32.43
CA HIS A 573 14.69 12.02 33.22
C HIS A 573 15.56 10.96 33.91
N HIS A 574 16.61 10.46 33.25
CA HIS A 574 17.56 9.54 33.90
C HIS A 574 18.34 10.20 35.05
N LEU A 575 18.63 11.50 34.94
CA LEU A 575 19.23 12.29 36.02
C LEU A 575 18.24 12.58 37.16
N GLU A 576 16.98 12.91 36.86
CA GLU A 576 15.91 13.05 37.87
C GLU A 576 15.67 11.75 38.65
N GLY A 577 15.78 10.60 37.98
CA GLY A 577 15.70 9.27 38.60
C GLY A 577 16.93 8.88 39.43
N THR A 578 18.06 9.58 39.27
CA THR A 578 19.27 9.38 40.09
C THR A 578 19.42 10.53 41.07
N GLN A 579 18.82 10.37 42.26
CA GLN A 579 19.08 11.28 43.39
C GLN A 579 20.60 11.40 43.59
N SER A 580 21.07 12.64 43.70
CA SER A 580 22.49 12.97 43.85
C SER A 580 23.12 12.14 44.97
N PRO A 581 24.29 11.50 44.76
CA PRO A 581 25.07 11.00 45.89
C PRO A 581 25.38 12.19 46.82
N PRO A 582 25.53 11.95 48.14
CA PRO A 582 25.97 13.01 49.04
C PRO A 582 27.32 13.56 48.55
N LEU A 583 27.42 14.88 48.50
CA LEU A 583 28.67 15.58 48.19
C LEU A 583 29.68 15.29 49.31
N ASP A 584 30.57 14.33 49.06
CA ASP A 584 31.81 14.17 49.80
C ASP A 584 32.95 14.68 48.89
N ASP A 585 33.77 15.59 49.40
CA ASP A 585 34.76 16.34 48.61
C ASP A 585 35.93 15.44 48.18
N GLY A 586 35.80 14.74 47.04
CA GLY A 586 36.85 13.89 46.50
C GLY A 586 36.58 13.34 45.11
N GLU A 587 37.20 13.97 44.09
CA GLU A 587 37.33 13.54 42.69
C GLU A 587 36.04 13.16 41.92
N LEU A 588 35.80 13.85 40.80
CA LEU A 588 34.69 13.59 39.88
C LEU A 588 34.84 12.25 39.13
N PHE A 589 34.58 11.14 39.81
CA PHE A 589 34.37 9.85 39.18
C PHE A 589 33.03 9.84 38.43
N LEU A 590 33.09 10.13 37.13
CA LEU A 590 32.04 9.79 36.18
C LEU A 590 31.73 8.28 36.33
N PRO A 591 30.51 7.89 36.74
CA PRO A 591 30.16 6.48 36.78
C PRO A 591 30.22 5.91 35.36
N PRO A 592 30.71 4.67 35.17
CA PRO A 592 30.76 4.08 33.84
C PRO A 592 29.34 3.96 33.28
N LEU A 593 29.13 4.51 32.08
CA LEU A 593 27.91 4.34 31.31
C LEU A 593 27.70 2.84 31.03
N ALA A 594 26.96 2.18 31.93
CA ALA A 594 26.67 0.76 31.83
C ALA A 594 25.95 0.49 30.51
N THR A 595 26.55 -0.38 29.70
CA THR A 595 26.15 -0.67 28.32
C THR A 595 24.83 -1.44 28.26
N HIS A 596 23.71 -0.73 28.43
CA HIS A 596 22.35 -1.26 28.27
C HIS A 596 21.68 -0.87 26.94
N LEU A 597 22.42 -0.23 26.03
CA LEU A 597 22.03 -0.04 24.62
C LEU A 597 22.68 -1.12 23.73
N ASN A 598 22.05 -2.30 23.63
CA ASN A 598 22.38 -3.36 22.68
C ASN A 598 21.11 -4.06 22.15
#